data_AF-A0A852L570-F1
#
_entry.id   AF-A0A852L570-F1
#
_cell.length_a   1.000
_cell.length_b   1.000
_cell.length_c   1.000
_cell.angle_alpha   90.00
_cell.angle_beta   90.00
_cell.angle_gamma   90.00
#
_symmetry.space_group_name_H-M   'P 1'
#
loop_
_entity.id
_entity.type
_entity.pdbx_description
1 polymer ?
#
loop_
_entity_poly.entity_id
_entity_poly.type
_entity_poly.pdbx_seq_one_letter_code
_entity_poly.pdbx_strand_id
1 'polypeptide(L)' 'CPYDWVGYRGLCYYFSVEEGSWDWSQARCSQHGASLVMPQKDWEMEFLFRLKGHVDYWLGLYR' A
#
# COMPACT_ATOMS: atom_id res chain seq x y z
N CYS A 1 -5.97 -11.58 6.42
CA CYS A 1 -6.01 -10.11 6.29
C CYS A 1 -7.39 -9.63 6.71
N PRO A 2 -7.54 -8.37 7.13
CA PRO A 2 -8.85 -7.77 7.36
C PRO A 2 -9.75 -7.88 6.11
N TYR A 3 -11.06 -7.73 6.29
CA TYR A 3 -12.00 -7.66 5.17
C TYR A 3 -11.62 -6.48 4.24
N ASP A 4 -11.77 -6.67 2.92
CA ASP A 4 -11.34 -5.74 1.85
C ASP A 4 -9.82 -5.53 1.68
N TRP A 5 -8.98 -6.37 2.28
CA TRP A 5 -7.52 -6.33 2.09
C TRP A 5 -7.04 -7.47 1.20
N VAL A 6 -6.02 -7.20 0.39
CA VAL A 6 -5.39 -8.21 -0.45
C VAL A 6 -4.31 -8.93 0.34
N GLY A 7 -4.44 -10.25 0.51
CA GLY A 7 -3.44 -11.08 1.17
C GLY A 7 -2.50 -11.76 0.18
N TYR A 8 -1.19 -11.61 0.36
CA TYR A 8 -0.19 -12.32 -0.44
C TYR A 8 1.10 -12.57 0.36
N ARG A 9 1.58 -13.82 0.35
CA ARG A 9 2.81 -14.25 1.04
C ARG A 9 2.90 -13.86 2.53
N GLY A 10 1.77 -13.92 3.23
CA GLY A 10 1.69 -13.56 4.66
C GLY A 10 1.63 -12.06 4.95
N LEU A 11 1.64 -11.21 3.92
CA LEU A 11 1.44 -9.78 4.02
C LEU A 11 0.00 -9.41 3.62
N CYS A 12 -0.47 -8.28 4.14
CA CYS A 12 -1.79 -7.72 3.87
C CYS A 12 -1.63 -6.31 3.30
N TYR A 13 -2.23 -6.07 2.13
CA TYR A 13 -2.14 -4.83 1.40
C TYR A 13 -3.51 -4.16 1.30
N TYR A 14 -3.55 -2.86 1.58
CA TYR A 14 -4.73 -2.02 1.44
C TYR A 14 -4.50 -0.99 0.35
N PHE A 15 -5.43 -0.90 -0.60
CA PHE A 15 -5.42 0.09 -1.67
C PHE A 15 -6.47 1.14 -1.32
N SER A 16 -6.03 2.37 -1.03
CA SER A 16 -6.95 3.45 -0.69
C SER A 16 -7.78 3.86 -1.90
N VAL A 17 -9.08 4.07 -1.68
CA VAL A 17 -9.99 4.63 -2.70
C VAL A 17 -9.88 6.15 -2.75
N GLU A 18 -9.50 6.77 -1.65
CA GLU A 18 -9.36 8.21 -1.48
C GLU A 18 -7.96 8.67 -1.94
N GLU A 19 -7.92 9.76 -2.71
CA GLU A 19 -6.69 10.43 -3.13
C GLU A 19 -6.26 11.48 -2.09
N GLY A 20 -4.95 11.67 -1.93
CA GLY A 20 -4.40 12.66 -1.01
C GLY A 20 -2.90 12.84 -1.16
N SER A 21 -2.32 13.70 -0.31
CA SER A 21 -0.87 13.83 -0.21
C SER A 21 -0.22 12.58 0.38
N TRP A 22 1.11 12.48 0.27
CA TRP A 22 1.86 11.41 0.91
C TRP A 22 1.62 11.36 2.42
N ASP A 23 1.70 12.51 3.11
CA ASP A 23 1.47 12.60 4.56
C ASP A 23 0.05 12.16 4.94
N TRP A 24 -0.93 12.59 4.16
CA TRP A 24 -2.32 12.20 4.36
C TRP A 24 -2.50 10.69 4.19
N SER A 25 -1.86 10.11 3.17
CA SER A 25 -1.91 8.67 2.87
C SER A 25 -1.26 7.85 3.98
N GLN A 26 -0.11 8.30 4.49
CA GLN A 26 0.55 7.67 5.64
C GLN A 26 -0.31 7.74 6.90
N ALA A 27 -0.91 8.90 7.20
CA ALA A 27 -1.83 9.04 8.32
C ALA A 27 -3.05 8.11 8.17
N ARG A 28 -3.58 7.95 6.96
CA ARG A 28 -4.70 7.06 6.65
C ARG A 28 -4.33 5.60 6.89
N CYS A 29 -3.18 5.14 6.39
CA CYS A 29 -2.68 3.80 6.69
C CYS A 29 -2.51 3.56 8.19
N SER A 30 -2.00 4.55 8.94
CA SER A 30 -1.82 4.46 10.39
C SER A 30 -3.14 4.34 11.16
N GLN A 31 -4.23 4.97 10.70
CA GLN A 31 -5.56 4.77 11.29
C GLN A 31 -6.05 3.32 11.18
N HIS A 32 -5.58 2.58 10.17
CA HIS A 32 -5.85 1.16 9.99
C HIS A 32 -4.84 0.23 10.69
N GLY A 33 -3.94 0.77 11.51
CA GLY A 33 -2.87 -0.01 12.15
C GLY A 33 -1.79 -0.48 11.17
N ALA A 34 -1.62 0.21 10.04
CA ALA A 34 -0.65 -0.10 8.99
C ALA A 34 0.24 1.11 8.65
N SER A 35 1.11 0.94 7.67
CA SER A 35 1.95 2.00 7.11
C SER A 35 1.90 1.95 5.58
N LEU A 36 2.30 3.04 4.91
CA LEU A 36 2.56 2.96 3.48
C LEU A 36 3.59 1.87 3.21
N VAL A 37 3.38 1.13 2.13
CA VAL A 37 4.20 -0.05 1.84
C VAL A 37 5.62 0.40 1.44
N MET A 38 6.63 -0.19 2.07
CA MET A 38 8.03 -0.05 1.67
C MET A 38 8.50 -1.40 1.14
N PRO A 39 8.45 -1.62 -0.18
CA PRO A 39 8.82 -2.88 -0.78
C PRO A 39 10.29 -3.19 -0.48
N GLN A 40 10.55 -4.32 0.19
CA GLN A 40 11.92 -4.72 0.53
C GLN A 40 12.50 -5.75 -0.43
N LYS A 41 11.64 -6.36 -1.25
CA LYS A 41 11.99 -7.39 -2.22
C LYS A 41 11.42 -7.05 -3.59
N ASP A 42 12.12 -7.41 -4.64
CA ASP A 42 11.70 -7.15 -6.03
C ASP A 42 10.31 -7.73 -6.33
N TRP A 43 10.00 -8.91 -5.77
CA TRP A 43 8.70 -9.53 -5.95
C TRP A 43 7.55 -8.71 -5.34
N GLU A 44 7.80 -7.94 -4.28
CA GLU A 44 6.78 -7.06 -3.69
C GLU A 44 6.46 -5.91 -4.63
N MET A 45 7.48 -5.28 -5.23
CA MET A 45 7.28 -4.27 -6.25
C MET A 45 6.52 -4.83 -7.45
N GLU A 46 6.95 -5.98 -7.97
CA GLU A 46 6.27 -6.61 -9.10
C GLU A 46 4.79 -6.93 -8.79
N PHE A 47 4.52 -7.41 -7.58
CA PHE A 47 3.16 -7.68 -7.13
C PHE A 47 2.31 -6.40 -7.05
N LEU A 48 2.82 -5.33 -6.46
CA LEU A 48 2.14 -4.04 -6.38
C LEU A 48 1.87 -3.44 -7.77
N PHE A 49 2.83 -3.53 -8.69
CA PHE A 49 2.65 -3.08 -10.07
C PHE A 49 1.56 -3.85 -10.82
N ARG A 50 1.42 -5.16 -10.56
CA ARG A 50 0.34 -5.96 -11.15
C ARG A 50 -1.03 -5.59 -10.59
N LEU A 51 -1.10 -5.20 -9.32
CA LEU A 51 -2.37 -4.88 -8.65
C LEU A 51 -2.83 -3.44 -8.81
N LYS A 52 -1.93 -2.47 -8.99
CA LYS A 52 -2.29 -1.05 -9.02
C LYS A 52 -3.26 -0.68 -10.17
N GLY A 53 -3.33 -1.52 -11.21
CA GLY A 53 -4.09 -1.23 -12.42
C GLY A 53 -3.57 0.02 -13.11
N HIS A 54 -4.46 0.98 -13.38
CA HIS A 54 -4.14 2.25 -14.04
C HIS A 54 -3.96 3.43 -13.07
N VAL A 55 -4.01 3.18 -11.76
CA VAL A 55 -3.90 4.22 -10.72
C VAL A 55 -2.51 4.14 -10.08
N ASP A 56 -1.94 5.30 -9.76
CA ASP A 56 -0.70 5.39 -9.01
C ASP A 56 -1.00 5.55 -7.51
N TYR A 57 -0.24 4.82 -6.68
CA TYR A 57 -0.39 4.83 -5.22
C TYR A 57 0.88 5.35 -4.58
N TRP A 58 0.72 6.07 -3.47
CA TRP A 58 1.85 6.43 -2.63
C TRP A 58 2.48 5.19 -2.00
N LEU A 59 3.81 5.13 -2.03
CA LEU A 59 4.62 4.14 -1.33
C LEU A 59 5.33 4.82 -0.15
N GLY A 60 5.80 4.04 0.81
CA GLY A 60 6.50 4.54 2.00
C GLY A 60 7.92 5.04 1.73
N LEU A 61 8.27 5.36 0.48
CA LEU A 61 9.56 5.94 0.11
C LEU A 61 9.57 7.41 0.52
N TYR A 62 10.36 7.74 1.53
CA TYR A 62 10.56 9.10 2.03
C TYR A 62 12.05 9.46 1.97
N ARG A 63 12.39 10.73 1.72
CA ARG A 63 13.78 11.22 1.62
C ARG A 63 14.20 11.99 2.86
#